data_AF-A0A942AUW3-F1
#
_entry.id   AF-A0A942AUW3-F1
#
_cell.length_a   1.000
_cell.length_b   1.000
_cell.length_c   1.000
_cell.angle_alpha   90.00
_cell.angle_beta   90.00
_cell.angle_gamma   90.00
#
_symmetry.space_group_name_H-M   'P 1'
#
loop_
_entity.id
_entity.type
_entity.pdbx_description
1 polymer ?
#
loop_
_entity_poly.entity_id
_entity_poly.type
_entity_poly.pdbx_seq_one_letter_code
_entity_poly.pdbx_strand_id
1 'polypeptide(L)'
;MKFITKIRWRMMIGIVAGIVMIVGMAGFAFMRQPSFGRLPQGERLERIKRSPQYRDGEFRNVHPTELMTSGKGRLQTMWEFLFSKPDGLVPDEPVPAIKTDLRGLLRDRELMVWFGHSSYL
;
A
#
# COMPACT_ATOMS: atom_id res chain seq x y z
N MET A 1 43.17 -22.08 -18.49
CA MET A 1 42.59 -21.03 -17.62
C MET A 1 41.17 -20.58 -18.03
N LYS A 2 40.87 -20.34 -19.32
CA LYS A 2 39.53 -19.87 -19.80
C LYS A 2 38.35 -20.84 -19.62
N PHE A 3 38.61 -22.14 -19.47
CA PHE A 3 37.55 -23.16 -19.30
C PHE A 3 36.96 -23.16 -17.87
N ILE A 4 37.83 -22.99 -16.86
CA ILE A 4 37.45 -22.94 -15.45
C ILE A 4 36.62 -21.68 -15.15
N THR A 5 36.97 -20.53 -15.76
CA THR A 5 36.19 -19.30 -15.63
C THR A 5 34.81 -19.41 -16.28
N LYS A 6 34.70 -20.12 -17.42
CA LYS A 6 33.40 -20.39 -18.08
C LYS A 6 32.49 -21.29 -17.24
N ILE A 7 33.03 -22.31 -16.57
CA ILE A 7 32.27 -23.17 -15.65
C ILE A 7 31.81 -22.38 -14.41
N ARG A 8 32.70 -21.57 -13.81
CA ARG A 8 32.37 -20.71 -12.67
C ARG A 8 31.29 -19.68 -13.01
N TRP A 9 31.31 -19.13 -14.22
CA TRP A 9 30.29 -18.21 -14.72
C TRP A 9 28.91 -18.87 -14.86
N ARG A 10 28.86 -20.08 -15.43
CA ARG A 10 27.60 -20.86 -15.55
C ARG A 10 27.03 -21.23 -14.18
N MET A 11 27.90 -21.62 -13.24
CA MET A 11 27.50 -21.92 -11.87
C MET A 11 26.96 -20.69 -11.14
N MET A 12 27.62 -19.53 -11.30
CA MET A 12 27.16 -18.27 -10.71
C MET A 12 25.80 -17.83 -11.26
N ILE A 13 25.58 -17.95 -12.57
CA ILE A 13 24.27 -17.69 -13.19
C ILE A 13 23.20 -18.63 -12.61
N GLY A 14 23.53 -19.92 -12.47
CA GLY A 14 22.61 -20.91 -11.89
C GLY A 14 22.21 -20.57 -10.45
N ILE A 15 23.16 -20.13 -9.62
CA ILE A 15 22.90 -19.71 -8.25
C ILE A 15 22.00 -18.47 -8.21
N VAL A 16 22.34 -17.44 -9.01
CA VAL A 16 21.52 -16.21 -9.08
C VAL A 16 20.10 -16.52 -9.55
N ALA A 17 19.94 -17.34 -10.59
CA ALA A 17 18.62 -17.77 -11.07
C ALA A 17 17.84 -18.54 -9.99
N GLY A 18 18.52 -19.42 -9.24
CA GLY A 18 17.93 -20.13 -8.12
C GLY A 18 17.44 -19.19 -7.01
N ILE A 19 18.25 -18.19 -6.63
CA ILE A 19 17.86 -17.18 -5.63
C ILE A 19 16.64 -16.39 -6.11
N VAL A 20 16.65 -15.92 -7.35
CA VAL A 20 15.51 -15.17 -7.94
C VAL A 20 14.25 -16.02 -7.94
N MET A 21 14.35 -17.31 -8.28
CA MET A 21 13.21 -18.24 -8.25
C MET A 21 12.66 -18.43 -6.83
N ILE A 22 13.53 -18.62 -5.83
CA ILE A 22 13.13 -18.77 -4.43
C ILE A 22 12.44 -17.50 -3.92
N VAL A 23 13.02 -16.32 -4.16
CA VAL A 23 12.43 -15.03 -3.77
C VAL A 23 11.09 -14.81 -4.46
N GLY A 24 10.97 -15.13 -5.75
CA GLY A 24 9.72 -15.06 -6.49
C GLY A 24 8.63 -15.97 -5.92
N MET A 25 8.96 -17.22 -5.59
CA MET A 25 8.04 -18.16 -4.94
C MET A 25 7.61 -17.68 -3.55
N ALA A 26 8.56 -17.20 -2.74
CA ALA A 26 8.27 -16.68 -1.40
C ALA A 26 7.35 -15.45 -1.47
N GLY A 27 7.64 -14.51 -2.37
CA GLY A 27 6.79 -13.34 -2.62
C GLY A 27 5.39 -13.74 -3.08
N PHE A 28 5.28 -14.70 -4.00
CA PHE A 28 3.99 -15.20 -4.46
C PHE A 28 3.16 -15.86 -3.34
N ALA A 29 3.80 -16.68 -2.51
CA ALA A 29 3.14 -17.29 -1.36
C ALA A 29 2.71 -16.25 -0.32
N PHE A 30 3.54 -15.24 -0.07
CA PHE A 30 3.25 -14.14 0.84
C PHE A 30 2.04 -13.30 0.38
N MET A 31 1.96 -12.97 -0.91
CA MET A 31 0.83 -12.22 -1.47
C MET A 31 -0.51 -12.99 -1.43
N ARG A 32 -0.50 -14.31 -1.20
CA ARG A 32 -1.71 -15.13 -1.07
C ARG A 32 -2.29 -15.17 0.35
N GLN A 33 -1.68 -14.46 1.31
CA GLN A 33 -2.21 -14.38 2.67
C GLN A 33 -3.54 -13.61 2.71
N PRO A 34 -4.47 -13.96 3.62
CA PRO A 34 -5.77 -13.29 3.73
C PRO A 34 -5.71 -11.77 3.88
N SER A 35 -4.65 -11.24 4.52
CA SER A 35 -4.45 -9.80 4.74
C SER A 35 -4.31 -8.99 3.44
N PHE A 36 -3.84 -9.60 2.35
CA PHE A 36 -3.75 -8.94 1.04
C PHE A 36 -5.09 -8.93 0.27
N GLY A 37 -6.05 -9.74 0.72
CA GLY A 37 -7.33 -9.91 0.04
C GLY A 37 -7.22 -10.72 -1.25
N ARG A 38 -8.28 -10.66 -2.06
CA ARG A 38 -8.39 -11.38 -3.35
C ARG A 38 -9.20 -10.57 -4.34
N LEU A 39 -8.95 -10.78 -5.63
CA LEU A 39 -9.80 -10.21 -6.68
C LEU A 39 -11.25 -10.70 -6.51
N PRO A 40 -12.25 -9.84 -6.79
CA PRO A 40 -13.64 -10.21 -6.69
C PRO A 40 -13.97 -11.32 -7.70
N GLN A 41 -14.73 -12.32 -7.25
CA GLN A 41 -15.14 -13.48 -8.05
C GLN A 41 -16.59 -13.86 -7.71
N GLY A 42 -17.24 -14.61 -8.61
CA GLY A 42 -18.60 -15.12 -8.43
C GLY A 42 -19.60 -14.00 -8.13
N GLU A 43 -20.48 -14.24 -7.15
CA GLU A 43 -21.53 -13.29 -6.75
C GLU A 43 -21.01 -11.89 -6.40
N ARG A 44 -19.82 -11.81 -5.77
CA ARG A 44 -19.24 -10.51 -5.41
C ARG A 44 -18.84 -9.72 -6.65
N LEU A 45 -18.32 -10.37 -7.68
CA LEU A 45 -18.00 -9.74 -8.94
C LEU A 45 -19.28 -9.27 -9.66
N GLU A 46 -20.30 -10.12 -9.72
CA GLU A 46 -21.58 -9.77 -10.33
C GLU A 46 -22.30 -8.63 -9.61
N ARG A 47 -22.12 -8.52 -8.29
CA ARG A 47 -22.59 -7.36 -7.53
C ARG A 47 -21.83 -6.08 -7.89
N ILE A 48 -20.51 -6.15 -8.07
CA ILE A 48 -19.69 -5.00 -8.47
C ILE A 48 -20.06 -4.53 -9.88
N LYS A 49 -20.22 -5.46 -10.84
CA LYS A 49 -20.62 -5.15 -12.23
C LYS A 49 -21.99 -4.48 -12.33
N ARG A 50 -22.90 -4.75 -11.40
CA ARG A 50 -24.22 -4.11 -11.32
C ARG A 50 -24.16 -2.65 -10.83
N SER A 51 -23.03 -2.20 -10.31
CA SER A 51 -22.86 -0.81 -9.91
C SER A 51 -22.94 0.13 -11.12
N PRO A 52 -23.67 1.25 -11.04
CA PRO A 52 -23.64 2.31 -12.07
C PRO A 52 -22.23 2.89 -12.31
N GLN A 53 -21.31 2.65 -11.37
CA GLN A 53 -19.93 3.09 -11.40
C GLN A 53 -18.98 2.08 -12.07
N TYR A 54 -19.45 0.88 -12.40
CA TYR A 54 -18.66 -0.08 -13.14
C TYR A 54 -18.87 0.13 -14.64
N ARG A 55 -17.86 0.59 -15.36
CA ARG A 55 -17.92 0.94 -16.80
C ARG A 55 -16.61 0.55 -17.47
N ASP A 56 -16.68 0.10 -18.72
CA ASP A 56 -15.51 -0.27 -19.53
C ASP A 56 -14.57 -1.31 -18.87
N GLY A 57 -15.11 -2.19 -18.01
CA GLY A 57 -14.35 -3.25 -17.34
C GLY A 57 -13.67 -2.84 -16.03
N GLU A 58 -13.88 -1.62 -15.54
CA GLU A 58 -13.31 -1.13 -14.28
C GLU A 58 -14.34 -0.38 -13.44
N PHE A 59 -14.06 -0.26 -12.14
CA PHE A 59 -14.83 0.60 -11.26
C PHE A 59 -14.27 2.03 -11.31
N ARG A 60 -15.12 3.01 -11.57
CA ARG A 60 -14.76 4.43 -11.59
C ARG A 60 -15.35 5.15 -10.38
N ASN A 61 -14.51 5.87 -9.63
CA ASN A 61 -14.99 6.67 -8.50
C ASN A 61 -15.90 7.80 -8.99
N VAL A 62 -16.86 8.21 -8.15
CA VAL A 62 -17.77 9.33 -8.43
C VAL A 62 -17.00 10.62 -8.66
N HIS A 63 -15.99 10.85 -7.82
CA HIS A 63 -15.09 11.99 -7.93
C HIS A 63 -13.77 11.55 -8.57
N PRO A 64 -13.20 12.36 -9.48
CA PRO A 64 -11.86 12.12 -10.00
C PRO A 64 -10.88 11.91 -8.85
N THR A 65 -10.27 10.74 -8.82
CA THR A 65 -9.24 10.40 -7.83
C THR A 65 -7.95 10.19 -8.59
N GLU A 66 -7.05 11.16 -8.51
CA GLU A 66 -5.72 11.00 -9.07
C GLU A 66 -4.97 9.94 -8.24
N LEU A 67 -4.79 8.76 -8.82
CA LEU A 67 -4.06 7.65 -8.19
C LEU A 67 -2.58 7.98 -7.98
N MET A 68 -2.05 8.94 -8.74
CA MET A 68 -0.68 9.41 -8.64
C MET A 68 -0.68 10.93 -8.69
N THR A 69 -0.53 11.54 -7.52
CA THR A 69 -0.47 13.00 -7.35
C THR A 69 0.90 13.58 -7.67
N SER A 70 1.94 12.74 -7.75
CA SER A 70 3.27 13.13 -8.21
C SER A 70 3.39 12.92 -9.72
N GLY A 71 3.95 13.88 -10.47
CA GLY A 71 4.32 13.69 -11.88
C GLY A 71 5.43 12.66 -12.14
N LYS A 72 5.80 11.87 -11.12
CA LYS A 72 6.82 10.82 -11.15
C LYS A 72 6.19 9.51 -11.60
N GLY A 73 6.97 8.71 -12.34
CA GLY A 73 6.53 7.37 -12.75
C GLY A 73 6.42 6.40 -11.57
N ARG A 74 5.60 5.35 -11.71
CA ARG A 74 5.35 4.33 -10.65
C ARG A 74 6.63 3.74 -10.05
N LEU A 75 7.62 3.45 -10.88
CA LEU A 75 8.90 2.88 -10.44
C LEU A 75 9.69 3.87 -9.58
N GLN A 76 9.69 5.15 -9.95
CA GLN A 76 10.36 6.19 -9.18
C GLN A 76 9.67 6.39 -7.83
N THR A 77 8.33 6.45 -7.81
CA THR A 77 7.57 6.54 -6.55
C THR A 77 7.84 5.34 -5.64
N MET A 78 7.92 4.13 -6.19
CA MET A 78 8.21 2.92 -5.41
C MET A 78 9.65 2.92 -4.87
N TRP A 79 10.62 3.37 -5.67
CA TRP A 79 12.00 3.54 -5.23
C TRP A 79 12.12 4.55 -4.09
N GLU A 80 11.46 5.70 -4.23
CA GLU A 80 11.42 6.73 -3.19
C GLU A 80 10.74 6.20 -1.91
N PHE A 81 9.63 5.48 -2.04
CA PHE A 81 8.97 4.87 -0.89
C PHE A 81 9.88 3.89 -0.11
N LEU A 82 10.69 3.11 -0.81
CA LEU A 82 11.57 2.10 -0.20
C LEU A 82 12.86 2.69 0.38
N PHE A 83 13.42 3.73 -0.25
CA PHE A 83 14.78 4.20 0.05
C PHE A 83 14.88 5.66 0.45
N SER A 84 13.90 6.50 0.15
CA SER A 84 13.93 7.90 0.57
C SER A 84 13.66 8.01 2.07
N LYS A 85 14.33 8.99 2.69
CA LYS A 85 14.06 9.43 4.06
C LYS A 85 13.56 10.87 3.98
N PRO A 86 12.24 11.07 3.93
CA PRO A 86 11.67 12.41 3.92
C PRO A 86 12.02 13.12 5.23
N ASP A 87 12.45 14.36 5.13
CA ASP A 87 12.59 15.25 6.29
C ASP A 87 11.21 15.70 6.80
N GLY A 88 11.11 16.09 8.07
CA GLY A 88 9.88 16.63 8.65
C GLY A 88 8.77 15.60 8.91
N LEU A 89 9.08 14.30 8.92
CA LEU A 89 8.11 13.25 9.31
C LEU A 89 7.73 13.31 10.79
N VAL A 90 8.65 13.83 11.61
CA VAL A 90 8.44 14.04 13.05
C VAL A 90 8.51 15.54 13.28
N PRO A 91 7.50 16.14 13.92
CA PRO A 91 7.54 17.56 14.25
C PRO A 91 8.65 17.83 15.27
N ASP A 92 9.33 18.97 15.13
CA ASP A 92 10.39 19.39 16.05
C ASP A 92 9.85 19.66 17.47
N GLU A 93 8.58 20.05 17.55
CA GLU A 93 7.87 20.29 18.80
C GLU A 93 6.74 19.27 19.01
N PRO A 94 6.42 18.90 20.26
CA PRO A 94 5.30 18.03 20.56
C PRO A 94 3.97 18.59 20.04
N VAL A 95 3.18 17.75 19.36
CA VAL A 95 1.82 18.12 18.97
C VAL A 95 0.97 18.32 20.24
N PRO A 96 0.30 19.47 20.41
CA PRO A 96 -0.48 19.74 21.61
C PRO A 96 -1.66 18.76 21.71
N ALA A 97 -1.69 17.99 22.80
CA ALA A 97 -2.79 17.08 23.12
C ALA A 97 -3.67 17.71 24.21
N ILE A 98 -4.93 17.98 23.89
CA ILE A 98 -5.90 18.56 24.84
C ILE A 98 -6.68 17.43 25.49
N LYS A 99 -6.54 17.28 26.81
CA LYS A 99 -7.35 16.32 27.57
C LYS A 99 -8.76 16.89 27.75
N THR A 100 -9.70 16.37 26.96
CA THR A 100 -11.10 16.79 26.99
C THR A 100 -11.91 15.91 27.93
N ASP A 101 -12.68 16.51 28.85
CA ASP A 101 -13.64 15.76 29.66
C ASP A 101 -14.86 15.39 28.82
N LEU A 102 -14.94 14.12 28.42
CA LEU A 102 -16.02 13.61 27.59
C LEU A 102 -17.37 13.53 28.35
N ARG A 103 -17.36 13.50 29.69
CA ARG A 103 -18.60 13.42 30.48
C ARG A 103 -19.29 14.77 30.60
N GLY A 104 -18.51 15.85 30.59
CA GLY A 104 -18.99 17.23 30.67
C GLY A 104 -19.41 17.85 29.34
N LEU A 105 -19.39 17.09 28.23
CA LEU A 105 -19.76 17.62 26.92
C LEU A 105 -21.25 18.02 26.88
N LEU A 106 -21.51 19.21 26.32
CA LEU A 106 -22.85 19.73 26.07
C LEU A 106 -23.57 18.85 25.05
N ARG A 107 -24.58 18.10 25.50
CA ARG A 107 -25.33 17.14 24.67
C ARG A 107 -26.31 17.79 23.69
N ASP A 108 -26.58 19.06 23.87
CA ASP A 108 -27.47 19.89 23.04
C ASP A 108 -26.74 20.52 21.84
N ARG A 109 -25.46 20.20 21.64
CA ARG A 109 -24.65 20.72 20.53
C ARG A 109 -24.04 19.60 19.69
N GLU A 110 -23.88 19.87 18.41
CA GLU A 110 -23.08 19.04 17.51
C GLU A 110 -21.59 19.32 17.79
N LEU A 111 -20.90 18.32 18.32
CA LEU A 111 -19.49 18.40 18.71
C LEU A 111 -18.74 17.20 18.13
N MET A 112 -17.46 17.39 17.83
CA MET A 112 -16.54 16.32 17.43
C MET A 112 -15.30 16.39 18.32
N VAL A 113 -14.89 15.25 18.89
CA VAL A 113 -13.62 15.14 19.62
C VAL A 113 -12.68 14.24 18.83
N TRP A 114 -11.56 14.80 18.35
CA TRP A 114 -10.54 14.03 17.65
C TRP A 114 -9.55 13.42 18.65
N PHE A 115 -9.38 12.10 18.57
CA PHE A 115 -8.46 11.35 19.43
C PHE A 115 -7.09 11.11 18.80
N GLY A 116 -6.87 11.60 17.58
CA GLY A 116 -5.67 11.34 16.78
C GLY A 116 -5.91 10.34 15.65
N HIS A 117 -5.09 10.43 14.61
CA HIS A 117 -5.21 9.63 13.38
C HIS A 117 -6.66 9.62 12.86
N SER A 118 -7.26 8.43 12.73
CA SER A 118 -8.60 8.21 12.20
C SER A 118 -9.64 7.91 13.29
N SER A 119 -9.39 8.36 14.54
CA SER A 119 -10.26 8.10 15.71
C SER A 119 -10.93 9.37 16.20
N TYR A 120 -12.25 9.33 16.41
CA TYR A 120 -13.04 10.46 16.90
C TYR A 120 -14.32 10.03 17.64
N LEU A 121 -14.93 10.95 18.39
CA LEU A 121 -16.26 10.88 18.99
C LEU A 121 -17.15 12.00 18.45
#